data_AF-A0A8K0DHB1-F1
#
_entry.id   AF-A0A8K0DHB1-F1
#
_cell.length_a   1.000
_cell.length_b   1.000
_cell.length_c   1.000
_cell.angle_alpha   90.00
_cell.angle_beta   90.00
_cell.angle_gamma   90.00
#
_symmetry.space_group_name_H-M   'P 1'
#
loop_
_entity.id
_entity.type
_entity.pdbx_description
1 polymer ?
#
loop_
_entity_poly.entity_id
_entity_poly.type
_entity_poly.pdbx_seq_one_letter_code
_entity_poly.pdbx_strand_id
1 'polypeptide(L)'
;MVGIIICYSVSVAYTVIRRITSSNPQDWILAFGPITVLNVSYSPNYDILWMYQNICTFCIALNFCQIILILAAMLAFVSTQFKMLQNNFSRIIQNGYKMMMKDSQLYGESAHTQGDKIDVSQIGWKYLESELHSIVRYHLSIIEIVIDLEDIFSNAMLSVYLFTLAILCFEVYRAAMVSITIILYK
;
A
#
# COMPACT_ATOMS: atom_id res chain seq x y z
N MET A 1 13.36 9.42 -10.90
CA MET A 1 12.82 8.07 -10.55
C MET A 1 11.87 7.53 -11.63
N VAL A 2 10.84 8.28 -12.03
CA VAL A 2 9.86 7.86 -13.06
C VAL A 2 10.52 7.42 -14.39
N GLY A 3 11.52 8.16 -14.88
CA GLY A 3 12.22 7.80 -16.12
C GLY A 3 12.96 6.46 -16.07
N ILE A 4 13.52 6.08 -14.90
CA ILE A 4 14.20 4.79 -14.72
C ILE A 4 13.18 3.65 -14.75
N ILE A 5 12.01 3.86 -14.15
CA ILE A 5 10.92 2.88 -14.14
C ILE A 5 10.40 2.64 -15.57
N ILE A 6 10.19 3.71 -16.35
CA ILE A 6 9.73 3.61 -17.75
C ILE A 6 10.77 2.93 -18.63
N CYS A 7 12.05 3.33 -18.55
CA CYS A 7 13.09 2.70 -19.34
C CYS A 7 13.23 1.20 -19.03
N TYR A 8 13.08 0.82 -17.76
CA TYR A 8 13.13 -0.58 -17.37
C TYR A 8 11.89 -1.37 -17.79
N SER A 9 10.68 -0.83 -17.62
CA SER A 9 9.46 -1.53 -18.06
C SER A 9 9.45 -1.76 -19.57
N VAL A 10 9.93 -0.79 -20.36
CA VAL A 10 10.17 -0.96 -21.80
C VAL A 10 11.24 -2.03 -22.05
N SER A 11 12.32 -2.06 -21.27
CA SER A 11 13.39 -3.07 -21.41
C SER A 11 12.90 -4.48 -21.08
N VAL A 12 12.05 -4.65 -20.07
CA VAL A 12 11.41 -5.93 -19.72
C VAL A 12 10.43 -6.35 -20.80
N ALA A 13 9.55 -5.46 -21.26
CA ALA A 13 8.61 -5.77 -22.33
C ALA A 13 9.36 -6.18 -23.62
N TYR A 14 10.40 -5.43 -23.99
CA TYR A 14 11.27 -5.77 -25.11
C TYR A 14 11.94 -7.13 -24.93
N THR A 15 12.42 -7.43 -23.72
CA THR A 15 13.03 -8.73 -23.40
C THR A 15 12.04 -9.88 -23.54
N VAL A 16 10.82 -9.71 -23.02
CA VAL A 16 9.76 -10.72 -23.10
C VAL A 16 9.39 -10.97 -24.56
N ILE A 17 9.17 -9.90 -25.34
CA ILE A 17 8.88 -9.99 -26.78
C ILE A 17 10.04 -10.71 -27.50
N ARG A 18 11.28 -10.27 -27.29
CA ARG A 18 12.47 -10.86 -27.93
C ARG A 18 12.63 -12.33 -27.56
N ARG A 19 12.36 -12.71 -26.31
CA ARG A 19 12.40 -14.10 -25.83
C ARG A 19 11.32 -14.98 -26.43
N ILE A 20 10.12 -14.44 -26.66
CA ILE A 20 9.04 -15.16 -27.35
C ILE A 20 9.42 -15.38 -28.82
N THR A 21 10.05 -14.40 -29.46
CA THR A 21 10.40 -14.46 -30.89
C THR A 21 11.70 -15.20 -31.21
N SER A 22 12.64 -15.34 -30.25
CA SER A 22 13.94 -15.97 -30.48
C SER A 22 13.93 -17.45 -30.13
N SER A 23 14.23 -18.29 -31.13
CA SER A 23 14.47 -19.74 -30.94
C SER A 23 15.94 -20.06 -30.63
N ASN A 24 16.82 -19.05 -30.51
CA ASN A 24 18.26 -19.29 -30.32
C ASN A 24 18.57 -19.53 -28.82
N PRO A 25 19.08 -20.71 -28.43
CA PRO A 25 19.38 -21.03 -27.02
C PRO A 25 20.46 -20.13 -26.39
N GLN A 26 21.32 -19.47 -27.18
CA GLN A 26 22.32 -18.54 -26.63
C GLN A 26 21.72 -17.24 -26.07
N ASP A 27 20.52 -16.85 -26.49
CA ASP A 27 19.82 -15.68 -25.93
C ASP A 27 19.31 -15.92 -24.49
N TRP A 28 19.40 -17.17 -24.00
CA TRP A 28 18.88 -17.60 -22.70
C TRP A 28 19.93 -17.60 -21.58
N ILE A 29 21.19 -17.27 -21.88
CA ILE A 29 22.30 -17.31 -20.92
C ILE A 29 22.11 -16.28 -19.78
N LEU A 30 21.47 -15.15 -20.07
CA LEU A 30 21.21 -14.07 -19.10
C LEU A 30 19.75 -14.11 -18.64
N ALA A 31 19.47 -13.85 -17.36
CA ALA A 31 18.12 -13.89 -16.77
C ALA A 31 17.10 -12.99 -17.50
N PHE A 32 17.55 -11.84 -18.00
CA PHE A 32 16.73 -10.89 -18.76
C PHE A 32 17.21 -10.73 -20.21
N GLY A 33 17.94 -11.73 -20.73
CA GLY A 33 18.47 -11.69 -22.09
C GLY A 33 19.56 -10.62 -22.31
N PRO A 34 20.14 -10.55 -23.51
CA PRO A 34 21.19 -9.60 -23.85
C PRO A 34 20.57 -8.25 -24.25
N ILE A 35 20.14 -7.46 -23.26
CA ILE A 35 19.71 -6.06 -23.47
C ILE A 35 20.95 -5.15 -23.56
N THR A 36 21.85 -5.47 -24.49
CA THR A 36 23.10 -4.73 -24.61
C THR A 36 23.67 -4.85 -26.01
N VAL A 37 24.34 -3.77 -26.44
CA VAL A 37 25.11 -3.70 -27.70
C VAL A 37 26.47 -4.41 -27.54
N LEU A 38 26.92 -4.65 -26.31
CA LEU A 38 28.15 -5.35 -25.99
C LEU A 38 28.00 -6.85 -26.21
N ASN A 39 29.04 -7.45 -26.80
CA ASN A 39 29.13 -8.88 -26.96
C ASN A 39 29.31 -9.56 -25.59
N VAL A 40 28.32 -10.37 -25.21
CA VAL A 40 28.22 -11.09 -23.92
C VAL A 40 28.81 -12.49 -23.97
N SER A 41 29.37 -12.92 -25.11
CA SER A 41 29.98 -14.24 -25.26
C SER A 41 31.33 -14.38 -24.52
N TYR A 42 31.87 -13.28 -23.98
CA TYR A 42 33.15 -13.28 -23.26
C TYR A 42 33.12 -12.38 -22.00
N SER A 43 33.90 -12.79 -21.00
CA SER A 43 34.24 -11.96 -19.84
C SER A 43 35.19 -10.82 -20.29
N PRO A 44 35.08 -9.59 -19.78
CA PRO A 44 34.37 -9.15 -18.56
C PRO A 44 32.95 -8.61 -18.79
N ASN A 45 32.53 -8.44 -20.05
CA ASN A 45 31.24 -7.81 -20.38
C ASN A 45 30.05 -8.58 -19.81
N TYR A 46 30.14 -9.92 -19.83
CA TYR A 46 29.14 -10.79 -19.21
C TYR A 46 28.96 -10.52 -17.72
N ASP A 47 30.05 -10.49 -16.96
CA ASP A 47 30.02 -10.36 -15.50
C ASP A 47 29.47 -8.99 -15.06
N ILE A 48 29.89 -7.93 -15.76
CA ILE A 48 29.42 -6.56 -15.52
C ILE A 48 27.91 -6.46 -15.78
N LEU A 49 27.46 -7.01 -16.92
CA LEU A 49 26.05 -6.98 -17.27
C LEU A 49 25.21 -7.79 -16.28
N TRP A 50 25.69 -8.96 -15.88
CA TRP A 50 25.00 -9.80 -14.91
C TRP A 50 24.86 -9.08 -13.56
N MET A 51 25.91 -8.45 -13.05
CA MET A 51 25.82 -7.63 -11.85
C MET A 51 24.83 -6.47 -12.00
N TYR A 52 24.88 -5.77 -13.13
CA TYR A 52 23.95 -4.68 -13.43
C TYR A 52 22.49 -5.14 -13.42
N GLN A 53 22.17 -6.25 -14.10
CA GLN A 53 20.81 -6.80 -14.15
C GLN A 53 20.30 -7.20 -12.76
N ASN A 54 21.15 -7.79 -11.92
CA ASN A 54 20.79 -8.15 -10.55
C ASN A 54 20.51 -6.91 -9.68
N ILE A 55 21.37 -5.89 -9.77
CA ILE A 55 21.16 -4.63 -9.03
C ILE A 55 19.86 -3.96 -9.46
N CYS A 56 19.62 -3.83 -10.77
CA CYS A 56 18.36 -3.26 -11.28
C CYS A 56 17.15 -4.04 -10.79
N THR A 57 17.19 -5.37 -10.87
CA THR A 57 16.10 -6.24 -10.40
C THR A 57 15.85 -6.05 -8.91
N PHE A 58 16.91 -6.04 -8.10
CA PHE A 58 16.83 -5.82 -6.67
C PHE A 58 16.22 -4.45 -6.33
N CYS A 59 16.68 -3.38 -6.98
CA CYS A 59 16.12 -2.04 -6.80
C CYS A 59 14.62 -2.00 -7.12
N ILE A 60 14.18 -2.72 -8.15
CA ILE A 60 12.76 -2.74 -8.56
C ILE A 60 11.92 -3.55 -7.60
N ALA A 61 12.40 -4.72 -7.18
CA ALA A 61 11.75 -5.52 -6.15
C ALA A 61 11.55 -4.71 -4.86
N LEU A 62 12.55 -3.93 -4.46
CA LEU A 62 12.44 -3.00 -3.33
C LEU A 62 11.38 -1.92 -3.56
N ASN A 63 11.37 -1.26 -4.73
CA ASN A 63 10.35 -0.24 -5.03
C ASN A 63 8.93 -0.84 -5.03
N PHE A 64 8.75 -2.01 -5.61
CA PHE A 64 7.46 -2.71 -5.63
C PHE A 64 7.00 -3.08 -4.23
N CYS A 65 7.91 -3.63 -3.41
CA CYS A 65 7.64 -3.93 -2.00
C CYS A 65 7.27 -2.67 -1.22
N GLN A 66 7.97 -1.55 -1.45
CA GLN A 66 7.68 -0.27 -0.82
C GLN A 66 6.28 0.24 -1.17
N ILE A 67 5.84 0.14 -2.42
CA ILE A 67 4.48 0.52 -2.83
C ILE A 67 3.44 -0.30 -2.07
N ILE A 68 3.61 -1.63 -2.00
CA ILE A 68 2.70 -2.51 -1.26
C ILE A 68 2.68 -2.17 0.23
N LEU A 69 3.84 -1.90 0.83
CA LEU A 69 3.94 -1.52 2.23
C LEU A 69 3.25 -0.19 2.52
N ILE A 70 3.39 0.81 1.62
CA ILE A 70 2.70 2.10 1.75
C ILE A 70 1.19 1.91 1.68
N LEU A 71 0.69 1.11 0.72
CA LEU A 71 -0.73 0.78 0.62
C LEU A 71 -1.23 0.07 1.89
N ALA A 72 -0.51 -0.93 2.38
CA ALA A 72 -0.88 -1.62 3.62
C ALA A 72 -0.88 -0.66 4.84
N ALA A 73 0.13 0.22 4.94
CA ALA A 73 0.24 1.19 6.02
C ALA A 73 -0.89 2.23 5.99
N MET A 74 -1.28 2.71 4.81
CA MET A 74 -2.41 3.64 4.66
C MET A 74 -3.74 2.97 5.06
N LEU A 75 -4.00 1.72 4.66
CA LEU A 75 -5.18 0.98 5.11
C LEU A 75 -5.20 0.77 6.63
N ALA A 76 -4.04 0.45 7.21
CA ALA A 76 -3.88 0.31 8.67
C ALA A 76 -4.10 1.66 9.39
N PHE A 77 -3.63 2.76 8.80
CA PHE A 77 -3.86 4.10 9.31
C PHE A 77 -5.35 4.44 9.31
N VAL A 78 -6.05 4.28 8.19
CA VAL A 78 -7.51 4.50 8.08
C VAL A 78 -8.27 3.63 9.09
N SER A 79 -7.92 2.35 9.20
CA SER A 79 -8.51 1.43 10.18
C SER A 79 -8.32 1.91 11.62
N THR A 80 -7.14 2.44 11.93
CA THR A 80 -6.82 3.02 13.24
C THR A 80 -7.66 4.28 13.49
N GLN A 81 -7.82 5.16 12.49
CA GLN A 81 -8.62 6.36 12.61
C GLN A 81 -10.09 6.06 12.92
N PHE A 82 -10.67 5.06 12.24
CA PHE A 82 -12.03 4.61 12.55
C PHE A 82 -12.15 4.02 13.96
N LYS A 83 -11.16 3.26 14.44
CA LYS A 83 -11.16 2.76 15.82
C LYS A 83 -11.05 3.89 16.86
N MET A 84 -10.22 4.90 16.60
CA MET A 84 -10.15 6.08 17.47
C MET A 84 -11.49 6.81 17.52
N LEU A 85 -12.16 6.96 16.38
CA LEU A 85 -13.50 7.55 16.30
C LEU A 85 -14.54 6.75 17.11
N GLN A 86 -14.57 5.42 16.95
CA GLN A 86 -15.47 4.55 17.72
C GLN A 86 -15.22 4.68 19.22
N ASN A 87 -13.96 4.68 19.64
CA ASN A 87 -13.58 4.87 21.04
C ASN A 87 -14.00 6.25 21.57
N ASN A 88 -13.88 7.30 20.75
CA ASN A 88 -14.31 8.65 21.12
C ASN A 88 -15.84 8.72 21.29
N PHE A 89 -16.61 8.09 20.40
CA PHE A 89 -18.06 7.97 20.56
C PHE A 89 -18.45 7.23 21.84
N SER A 90 -17.81 6.10 22.15
CA SER A 90 -18.09 5.37 23.40
C SER A 90 -17.73 6.18 24.66
N ARG A 91 -16.81 7.15 24.54
CA ARG A 91 -16.37 8.00 25.65
C ARG A 91 -17.04 9.38 25.70
N ILE A 92 -17.98 9.67 24.80
CA ILE A 92 -18.61 10.99 24.69
C ILE A 92 -19.24 11.45 26.03
N ILE A 93 -19.93 10.54 26.72
CA ILE A 93 -20.58 10.81 28.01
C ILE A 93 -19.54 11.11 29.10
N GLN A 94 -18.45 10.34 29.13
CA GLN A 94 -17.36 10.53 30.11
C GLN A 94 -16.59 11.84 29.85
N ASN A 95 -16.37 12.18 28.59
CA ASN A 95 -15.68 13.41 28.19
C ASN A 95 -16.55 14.65 28.48
N GLY A 96 -17.84 14.59 28.15
CA GLY A 96 -18.80 15.65 28.48
C GLY A 96 -18.87 15.91 29.99
N TYR A 97 -18.90 14.85 30.81
CA TYR A 97 -18.85 14.97 32.27
C TYR A 97 -17.54 15.61 32.77
N LYS A 98 -16.38 15.22 32.21
CA LYS A 98 -15.08 15.82 32.57
C LYS A 98 -15.01 17.31 32.21
N MET A 99 -15.56 17.74 31.07
CA MET A 99 -15.61 19.15 30.72
C MET A 99 -16.48 19.95 31.68
N MET A 100 -17.65 19.42 32.05
CA MET A 100 -18.54 20.06 33.03
C MET A 100 -17.85 20.25 34.39
N MET A 101 -17.14 19.22 34.88
CA MET A 101 -16.38 19.30 36.13
C MET A 101 -15.23 20.32 36.06
N LYS A 102 -14.54 20.40 34.92
CA LYS A 102 -13.45 21.36 34.70
C LYS A 102 -13.96 22.81 34.71
N ASP A 103 -15.09 23.07 34.07
CA ASP A 103 -15.72 24.40 34.06
C ASP A 103 -16.27 24.78 35.45
N SER A 104 -16.87 23.83 36.18
CA SER A 104 -17.34 24.03 37.55
C SER A 104 -16.19 24.37 38.52
N GLN A 105 -15.06 23.68 38.42
CA GLN A 105 -13.85 23.99 39.20
C GLN A 105 -13.27 25.38 38.89
N LEU A 106 -13.38 25.84 37.64
CA LEU A 106 -12.87 27.16 37.21
C LEU A 106 -13.70 28.32 37.78
N TYR A 107 -14.98 28.08 38.09
CA TYR A 107 -15.88 29.04 38.72
C TYR A 107 -15.85 29.03 40.25
N GLY A 108 -14.98 28.21 40.87
CA GLY A 108 -14.77 28.19 42.33
C GLY A 108 -15.82 27.43 43.13
N GLU A 109 -16.75 26.74 42.47
CA GLU A 109 -17.72 25.89 43.14
C GLU A 109 -17.06 24.55 43.48
N SER A 110 -16.80 24.32 44.77
CA SER A 110 -16.15 23.10 45.26
C SER A 110 -17.09 21.91 45.08
N ALA A 111 -17.04 21.28 43.90
CA ALA A 111 -17.80 20.07 43.63
C ALA A 111 -17.31 18.93 44.53
N HIS A 112 -18.11 18.59 45.54
CA HIS A 112 -17.92 17.44 46.40
C HIS A 112 -17.77 16.18 45.55
N THR A 113 -16.57 15.60 45.55
CA THR A 113 -16.27 14.28 45.01
C THR A 113 -17.03 13.23 45.83
N GLN A 114 -18.19 12.80 45.34
CA GLN A 114 -18.84 11.58 45.82
C GLN A 114 -18.75 10.52 44.74
N GLY A 115 -18.06 9.44 45.09
CA GLY A 115 -17.71 8.36 44.18
C GLY A 115 -18.92 7.61 43.62
N ASP A 116 -18.73 7.24 42.35
CA ASP A 116 -19.00 5.89 41.82
C ASP A 116 -20.21 5.66 40.90
N LYS A 117 -21.02 6.67 40.56
CA LYS A 117 -21.89 6.57 39.37
C LYS A 117 -22.00 7.92 38.67
N ILE A 118 -21.52 8.00 37.43
CA ILE A 118 -21.77 9.15 36.55
C ILE A 118 -23.27 9.18 36.29
N ASP A 119 -23.98 10.11 36.94
CA ASP A 119 -25.40 10.32 36.68
C ASP A 119 -25.55 11.07 35.36
N VAL A 120 -25.81 10.31 34.29
CA VAL A 120 -25.91 10.80 32.90
C VAL A 120 -27.00 11.89 32.78
N SER A 121 -27.98 11.90 33.69
CA SER A 121 -29.07 12.88 33.71
C SER A 121 -28.65 14.29 34.10
N GLN A 122 -27.48 14.47 34.73
CA GLN A 122 -26.96 15.78 35.17
C GLN A 122 -26.03 16.45 34.16
N ILE A 123 -25.66 15.77 33.08
CA ILE A 123 -24.79 16.35 32.05
C ILE A 123 -25.61 17.34 31.22
N GLY A 124 -25.29 18.64 31.33
CA GLY A 124 -25.93 19.67 30.53
C GLY A 124 -25.74 19.41 29.03
N TRP A 125 -26.84 19.46 28.27
CA TRP A 125 -26.85 19.24 26.82
C TRP A 125 -25.77 20.03 26.07
N LYS A 126 -25.50 21.26 26.51
CA LYS A 126 -24.45 22.13 25.98
C LYS A 126 -23.06 21.46 25.88
N TYR A 127 -22.67 20.68 26.90
CA TYR A 127 -21.37 20.00 26.92
C TYR A 127 -21.34 18.79 25.99
N LEU A 128 -22.44 18.04 25.95
CA LEU A 128 -22.58 16.88 25.08
C LEU A 128 -22.68 17.29 23.60
N GLU A 129 -23.39 18.37 23.30
CA GLU A 129 -23.51 18.97 21.97
C GLU A 129 -22.15 19.46 21.45
N SER A 130 -21.35 20.11 22.30
CA SER A 130 -19.99 20.52 21.94
C SER A 130 -19.10 19.33 21.57
N GLU A 131 -19.11 18.27 22.39
CA GLU A 131 -18.34 17.05 22.13
C GLU A 131 -18.83 16.33 20.87
N LEU A 132 -20.16 16.25 20.68
CA LEU A 132 -20.76 15.65 19.48
C LEU A 132 -20.35 16.43 18.22
N HIS A 133 -20.40 17.77 18.27
CA HIS A 133 -19.98 18.60 17.15
C HIS A 133 -18.49 18.41 16.82
N SER A 134 -17.64 18.25 17.84
CA SER A 134 -16.22 17.96 17.66
C SER A 134 -16.00 16.61 16.97
N ILE A 135 -16.70 15.56 17.43
CA ILE A 135 -16.62 14.21 16.86
C ILE A 135 -17.15 14.19 15.42
N VAL A 136 -18.25 14.88 15.13
CA VAL A 136 -18.80 14.97 13.76
C VAL A 136 -17.82 15.68 12.82
N ARG A 137 -17.22 16.80 13.24
CA ARG A 137 -16.17 17.46 12.43
C ARG A 137 -15.00 16.53 12.16
N TYR A 138 -14.53 15.82 13.19
CA TYR A 138 -13.45 14.86 13.06
C TYR A 138 -13.81 13.72 12.10
N HIS A 139 -15.04 13.21 12.16
CA HIS A 139 -15.52 12.17 11.25
C HIS A 139 -15.57 12.64 9.80
N LEU A 140 -16.07 13.86 9.55
CA LEU A 140 -16.10 14.45 8.21
C LEU A 140 -14.69 14.60 7.64
N SER A 141 -13.72 15.08 8.44
CA SER A 141 -12.32 15.17 7.99
C SER A 141 -11.69 13.80 7.71
N ILE A 142 -12.02 12.75 8.47
CA ILE A 142 -11.57 11.39 8.15
C ILE A 142 -12.19 10.91 6.83
N ILE A 143 -13.48 11.15 6.61
CA ILE A 143 -14.15 10.74 5.36
C ILE A 143 -13.50 11.43 4.16
N GLU A 144 -13.21 12.72 4.25
CA GLU A 144 -12.50 13.46 3.19
C GLU A 144 -11.14 12.82 2.87
N ILE A 145 -10.34 12.50 3.89
CA ILE A 145 -9.05 11.80 3.71
C ILE A 145 -9.24 10.42 3.08
N VAL A 146 -10.29 9.69 3.46
CA VAL A 146 -10.57 8.35 2.92
C VAL A 146 -10.98 8.42 1.46
N ILE A 147 -11.77 9.41 1.06
CA ILE A 147 -12.14 9.64 -0.35
C ILE A 147 -10.90 9.92 -1.19
N ASP A 148 -10.03 10.83 -0.73
CA ASP A 148 -8.77 11.14 -1.43
C ASP A 148 -7.85 9.92 -1.54
N LEU A 149 -7.81 9.09 -0.48
CA LEU A 149 -7.06 7.84 -0.51
C LEU A 149 -7.69 6.82 -1.45
N GLU A 150 -9.01 6.68 -1.47
CA GLU A 150 -9.72 5.71 -2.30
C GLU A 150 -9.38 5.86 -3.78
N ASP A 151 -9.30 7.09 -4.29
CA ASP A 151 -8.91 7.37 -5.67
C ASP A 151 -7.47 6.91 -5.98
N ILE A 152 -6.54 7.13 -5.05
CA ILE A 152 -5.15 6.68 -5.18
C ILE A 152 -5.08 5.15 -5.09
N PHE A 153 -5.81 4.55 -4.16
CA PHE A 153 -5.86 3.11 -3.94
C PHE A 153 -6.48 2.37 -5.11
N SER A 154 -7.60 2.85 -5.62
CA SER A 154 -8.32 2.23 -6.73
C SER A 154 -7.42 2.15 -7.96
N ASN A 155 -6.77 3.25 -8.32
CA ASN A 155 -5.84 3.30 -9.45
C ASN A 155 -4.60 2.43 -9.22
N ALA A 156 -4.00 2.47 -8.03
CA ALA A 156 -2.81 1.68 -7.70
C ALA A 156 -3.11 0.17 -7.68
N MET A 157 -4.20 -0.24 -7.04
CA MET A 157 -4.64 -1.64 -6.98
C MET A 157 -5.02 -2.18 -8.34
N LEU A 158 -5.74 -1.39 -9.16
CA LEU A 158 -6.06 -1.77 -10.53
C LEU A 158 -4.78 -1.98 -11.35
N SER A 159 -3.80 -1.07 -11.23
CA SER A 159 -2.52 -1.19 -11.92
C SER A 159 -1.74 -2.44 -11.51
N VAL A 160 -1.67 -2.74 -10.19
CA VAL A 160 -1.02 -3.94 -9.66
C VAL A 160 -1.76 -5.21 -10.11
N TYR A 161 -3.09 -5.19 -10.11
CA TYR A 161 -3.90 -6.31 -10.56
C TYR A 161 -3.68 -6.63 -12.04
N LEU A 162 -3.74 -5.61 -12.91
CA LEU A 162 -3.51 -5.80 -14.35
C LEU A 162 -2.09 -6.30 -14.63
N PHE A 163 -1.08 -5.77 -13.93
CA PHE A 163 0.29 -6.20 -14.07
C PHE A 163 0.52 -7.65 -13.62
N THR A 164 -0.02 -8.02 -12.45
CA THR A 164 0.09 -9.40 -11.94
C THR A 164 -0.69 -10.39 -12.79
N LEU A 165 -1.85 -9.99 -13.33
CA LEU A 165 -2.61 -10.80 -14.28
C LEU A 165 -1.81 -11.07 -15.56
N ALA A 166 -1.18 -10.06 -16.15
CA ALA A 166 -0.37 -10.22 -17.35
C ALA A 166 0.82 -11.18 -17.12
N ILE A 167 1.51 -11.05 -15.97
CA ILE A 167 2.58 -11.96 -15.57
C ILE A 167 2.04 -13.39 -15.40
N LEU A 168 0.93 -13.55 -14.70
CA LEU A 168 0.32 -14.85 -14.47
C LEU A 168 -0.05 -15.55 -15.79
N CYS A 169 -0.66 -14.83 -16.72
CA CYS A 169 -0.96 -15.36 -18.06
C CYS A 169 0.30 -15.84 -18.78
N PHE A 170 1.39 -15.09 -18.69
CA PHE A 170 2.66 -15.46 -19.30
C PHE A 170 3.28 -16.71 -18.65
N GLU A 171 3.30 -16.78 -17.32
CA GLU A 171 3.82 -17.95 -16.60
C GLU A 171 3.01 -19.22 -16.89
N VAL A 172 1.67 -19.10 -16.96
CA VAL A 172 0.80 -20.22 -17.34
C VAL A 172 1.06 -20.68 -18.78
N TYR A 173 1.18 -19.74 -19.73
CA TYR A 173 1.55 -20.06 -21.11
C TYR A 173 2.89 -20.79 -21.20
N ARG A 174 3.91 -20.29 -20.48
CA ARG A 174 5.23 -20.91 -20.42
C ARG A 174 5.18 -22.32 -19.82
N ALA A 175 4.47 -22.49 -18.71
CA ALA A 175 4.30 -23.80 -18.06
C ALA A 175 3.62 -24.81 -19.01
N ALA A 176 2.61 -24.37 -19.78
CA ALA A 176 1.96 -25.20 -20.78
C ALA A 176 2.92 -25.63 -21.91
N MET A 177 3.72 -24.71 -22.44
CA MET A 177 4.70 -25.01 -23.50
C MET A 177 5.80 -25.97 -23.05
N VAL A 178 6.32 -25.81 -21.82
CA VAL A 178 7.31 -26.74 -21.24
C VAL A 178 6.71 -28.13 -21.11
N SER A 179 5.46 -28.23 -20.64
CA SER A 179 4.76 -29.51 -20.48
C SER A 179 4.57 -30.23 -21.83
N ILE A 180 4.17 -29.51 -22.88
CA ILE A 180 4.03 -30.05 -24.24
C ILE A 180 5.38 -30.55 -24.78
N THR A 181 6.45 -29.78 -24.57
CA THR A 181 7.80 -30.14 -25.03
C THR A 181 8.28 -31.44 -24.36
N ILE A 182 8.06 -31.59 -23.05
CA ILE A 182 8.44 -32.81 -22.31
C ILE A 182 7.69 -34.05 -22.85
N ILE A 183 6.42 -33.90 -23.25
CA ILE A 183 5.62 -35.01 -23.79
C ILE A 183 6.12 -35.42 -25.20
N LEU A 184 6.54 -34.47 -26.04
CA LEU A 184 6.99 -34.74 -27.41
C LEU A 184 8.38 -35.39 -27.48
N TYR A 185 9.22 -35.24 -26.46
CA TYR A 185 10.57 -35.81 -26.38
C TYR A 185 10.62 -37.15 -25.61
N LYS A 186 9.47 -37.72 -25.26
CA LYS A 186 9.34 -38.99 -24.54
C LYS A 186 8.70 -40.05 -25.43
#